data_AF-A0A932LZJ3-F1
#
_entry.id   AF-A0A932LZJ3-F1
#
_cell.length_a   1.000
_cell.length_b   1.000
_cell.length_c   1.000
_cell.angle_alpha   90.00
_cell.angle_beta   90.00
_cell.angle_gamma   90.00
#
_symmetry.space_group_name_H-M   'P 1'
#
loop_
_entity.id
_entity.type
_entity.pdbx_description
1 polymer ?
#
loop_
_entity_poly.entity_id
_entity_poly.type
_entity_poly.pdbx_seq_one_letter_code
_entity_poly.pdbx_strand_id
1 'polypeptide(L)'
;MGQELIRVIEQIGREKGISRETLVQAVEAAVVSASKKRFASMGNMEARLDPESGEVDLFNVKDVVEVVEDSETQISLAEARAVNPNADLGGKLVIPVQMEGLGRIAAQTAKQVIVQRVREAEREIVFNEFRGREGELVNCAVMRIERGNIIVDMGKTEGILPRREQSFREVFRRGERIRAYIVEVKKTPKGPQVILSRTHSGFLKKLFELEVPEVAEGTVEIVAGVREPSGRAKIAVRAKEKDVDPVGACVGVRGSRVQAIVQELRGEKIDIIQWTDDPVDFVKNALSPAKVSRITANPQEKAMEVIVPDDQLSLAIGKKGQNVRLAAKLSQWRIDIKSEAEHGKQEAERQKIALEKARGDLTGVQALKGVEEETIQLLMGNGFTNLTSVLEAPLERLQEIPGMDQEKALRIKELAHAFVRGETQESPGAADEREIPALTVSEDSQSQGHSLLDLEGVGEKTAHLLEEHGIATVEVLSQASEEKLTEIPGIGRARAGGLIQKAREFITGGSGGSGDEKDGGSE
;
A
#
# COMPACT_ATOMS: atom_id res chain seq x y z
N MET A 1 -42.36 40.34 -10.79
CA MET A 1 -41.53 39.10 -10.69
C MET A 1 -40.05 39.44 -10.49
N GLY A 2 -39.48 40.46 -11.14
CA GLY A 2 -38.07 40.84 -10.94
C GLY A 2 -37.67 41.19 -9.50
N GLN A 3 -38.49 41.98 -8.79
CA GLN A 3 -38.24 42.29 -7.38
C GLN A 3 -38.22 41.06 -6.44
N GLU A 4 -38.91 39.97 -6.80
CA GLU A 4 -38.88 38.73 -6.02
C GLU A 4 -37.54 37.99 -6.21
N LEU A 5 -36.98 38.03 -7.42
CA LEU A 5 -35.67 37.47 -7.74
C LEU A 5 -34.54 38.18 -6.96
N ILE A 6 -34.56 39.51 -6.91
CA ILE A 6 -33.58 40.29 -6.13
C ILE A 6 -33.66 39.93 -4.65
N ARG A 7 -34.87 39.88 -4.07
CA ARG A 7 -35.06 39.50 -2.66
C ARG A 7 -34.51 38.11 -2.37
N VAL A 8 -34.72 37.15 -3.27
CA VAL A 8 -34.18 35.79 -3.16
C VAL A 8 -32.66 35.79 -3.23
N ILE A 9 -32.05 36.55 -4.15
CA ILE A 9 -30.59 36.68 -4.26
C ILE A 9 -30.00 37.30 -2.98
N GLU A 10 -30.62 38.36 -2.45
CA GLU A 10 -30.16 39.02 -1.23
C GLU A 10 -30.34 38.17 0.03
N GLN A 11 -31.46 37.44 0.13
CA GLN A 11 -31.72 36.55 1.25
C GLN A 11 -30.69 35.41 1.26
N ILE A 12 -30.51 34.76 0.11
CA ILE A 12 -29.58 33.64 -0.05
C ILE A 12 -28.13 34.08 0.15
N GLY A 13 -27.74 35.22 -0.43
CA GLY A 13 -26.40 35.77 -0.27
C GLY A 13 -26.06 36.02 1.21
N ARG A 14 -27.03 36.56 1.98
CA ARG A 14 -26.89 36.76 3.42
C ARG A 14 -26.85 35.46 4.22
N GLU A 15 -27.76 34.53 3.96
CA GLU A 15 -27.86 33.27 4.72
C GLU A 15 -26.68 32.32 4.50
N LYS A 16 -26.10 32.31 3.28
CA LYS A 16 -25.10 31.33 2.87
C LYS A 16 -23.71 31.91 2.62
N GLY A 17 -23.54 33.23 2.81
CA GLY A 17 -22.25 33.91 2.63
C GLY A 17 -21.77 33.97 1.18
N ILE A 18 -22.68 33.90 0.21
CA ILE A 18 -22.35 34.00 -1.21
C ILE A 18 -22.46 35.47 -1.61
N SER A 19 -21.45 35.99 -2.32
CA SER A 19 -21.49 37.39 -2.78
C SER A 19 -22.66 37.60 -3.75
N ARG A 20 -23.33 38.76 -3.65
CA ARG A 20 -24.42 39.14 -4.57
C ARG A 20 -23.93 39.09 -6.02
N GLU A 21 -22.75 39.63 -6.28
CA GLU A 21 -22.15 39.68 -7.62
C GLU A 21 -22.01 38.30 -8.25
N THR A 22 -21.53 37.31 -7.49
CA THR A 22 -21.40 35.93 -7.99
C THR A 22 -22.74 35.31 -8.37
N LEU A 23 -23.80 35.59 -7.62
CA LEU A 23 -25.15 35.10 -7.93
C LEU A 23 -25.74 35.79 -9.17
N VAL A 24 -25.54 37.11 -9.29
CA VAL A 24 -25.99 37.89 -10.46
C VAL A 24 -25.32 37.37 -11.74
N GLN A 25 -24.00 37.26 -11.75
CA GLN A 25 -23.23 36.74 -12.89
C GLN A 25 -23.66 35.31 -13.27
N ALA A 26 -23.94 34.46 -12.28
CA ALA A 26 -24.41 33.10 -12.53
C ALA A 26 -25.79 33.08 -13.20
N VAL A 27 -26.72 33.92 -12.73
CA VAL A 27 -28.06 34.06 -13.32
C VAL A 27 -27.97 34.56 -14.76
N GLU A 28 -27.17 35.60 -15.02
CA GLU A 28 -26.95 36.15 -16.35
C GLU A 28 -26.41 35.08 -17.32
N ALA A 29 -25.33 34.39 -16.94
CA ALA A 29 -24.73 33.33 -17.75
C ALA A 29 -25.72 32.20 -18.06
N ALA A 30 -26.59 31.86 -17.11
CA ALA A 30 -27.58 30.82 -17.29
C ALA A 30 -28.75 31.25 -18.19
N VAL A 31 -29.19 32.50 -18.09
CA VAL A 31 -30.19 33.06 -19.00
C VAL A 31 -29.66 33.10 -20.43
N VAL A 32 -28.39 33.48 -20.62
CA VAL A 32 -27.70 33.36 -21.93
C VAL A 32 -27.74 31.92 -22.44
N SER A 33 -27.34 30.95 -21.61
CA SER A 33 -27.33 29.53 -21.97
C SER A 33 -28.72 28.98 -22.32
N ALA A 34 -29.76 29.37 -21.57
CA ALA A 34 -31.14 28.99 -21.86
C ALA A 34 -31.64 29.63 -23.16
N SER A 35 -31.22 30.87 -23.44
CA SER A 35 -31.61 31.62 -24.64
C SER A 35 -30.90 31.12 -25.90
N LYS A 36 -29.65 30.64 -25.80
CA LYS A 36 -28.91 29.98 -26.91
C LYS A 36 -29.67 28.84 -27.58
N LYS A 37 -30.49 28.10 -26.84
CA LYS A 37 -31.32 27.02 -27.42
C LYS A 37 -32.42 27.51 -28.34
N ARG A 38 -32.91 28.74 -28.13
CA ARG A 38 -33.97 29.36 -28.94
C ARG A 38 -33.42 30.28 -30.03
N PHE A 39 -32.29 30.93 -29.76
CA PHE A 39 -31.65 31.91 -30.65
C PHE A 39 -30.27 31.42 -31.09
N ALA A 40 -30.20 30.19 -31.59
CA ALA A 40 -28.94 29.56 -31.99
C ALA A 40 -28.20 30.34 -33.09
N SER A 41 -28.93 31.10 -33.92
CA SER A 41 -28.43 31.90 -35.03
C SER A 41 -28.04 33.34 -34.68
N MET A 42 -28.02 33.69 -33.38
CA MET A 42 -27.73 35.06 -32.92
C MET A 42 -26.30 35.23 -32.38
N GLY A 43 -25.41 34.26 -32.62
CA GLY A 43 -23.98 34.38 -32.27
C GLY A 43 -23.75 34.70 -30.78
N ASN A 44 -23.13 35.86 -30.52
CA ASN A 44 -22.74 36.30 -29.19
C ASN A 44 -23.91 36.96 -28.45
N MET A 45 -24.35 36.32 -27.36
CA MET A 45 -25.41 36.85 -26.49
C MET A 45 -24.89 37.17 -25.10
N GLU A 46 -25.32 38.30 -24.57
CA GLU A 46 -25.11 38.74 -23.20
C GLU A 46 -26.45 38.94 -22.51
N ALA A 47 -26.55 38.61 -21.23
CA ALA A 47 -27.69 38.96 -20.40
C ALA A 47 -27.24 39.92 -19.31
N ARG A 48 -28.08 40.89 -18.94
CA ARG A 48 -27.84 41.78 -17.80
C ARG A 48 -29.04 41.76 -16.88
N LEU A 49 -28.80 41.55 -15.60
CA LEU A 49 -29.83 41.66 -14.57
C LEU A 49 -29.81 43.08 -14.00
N ASP A 50 -30.93 43.79 -14.12
CA ASP A 50 -31.11 45.08 -13.49
C ASP A 50 -31.19 44.90 -11.95
N PRO A 51 -30.31 45.55 -11.18
CA PRO A 51 -30.26 45.41 -9.72
C PRO A 51 -31.42 46.07 -8.97
N GLU A 52 -32.20 46.94 -9.61
CA GLU A 52 -33.35 47.66 -9.02
C GLU A 52 -34.69 47.03 -9.43
N SER A 53 -34.88 46.80 -10.74
CA SER A 53 -36.13 46.22 -11.25
C SER A 53 -36.17 44.69 -11.12
N GLY A 54 -34.99 44.06 -11.16
CA GLY A 54 -34.80 42.60 -11.16
C GLY A 54 -35.20 41.95 -12.48
N GLU A 55 -35.39 42.76 -13.52
CA GLU A 55 -35.61 42.29 -14.89
C GLU A 55 -34.28 41.88 -15.50
N VAL A 56 -34.30 40.80 -16.27
CA VAL A 56 -33.13 40.33 -17.00
C VAL A 56 -33.33 40.73 -18.44
N ASP A 57 -32.43 41.55 -19.00
CA ASP A 57 -32.43 41.91 -20.41
C ASP A 57 -31.44 41.05 -21.18
N LEU A 58 -31.79 40.70 -22.43
CA LEU A 58 -30.93 39.93 -23.32
C LEU A 58 -30.46 40.82 -24.47
N PHE A 59 -29.17 40.75 -24.77
CA PHE A 59 -28.51 41.52 -25.80
C PHE A 59 -27.76 40.61 -26.77
N ASN A 60 -27.79 40.94 -28.05
CA ASN A 60 -26.90 40.39 -29.06
C ASN A 60 -25.73 41.37 -29.24
N VAL A 61 -24.50 40.87 -29.10
CA VAL A 61 -23.28 41.66 -29.19
C VAL A 61 -22.57 41.34 -30.50
N LYS A 62 -22.50 42.32 -31.40
CA LYS A 62 -21.81 42.18 -32.69
C LYS A 62 -20.56 43.03 -32.75
N ASP A 63 -19.48 42.49 -33.29
CA ASP A 63 -18.26 43.23 -33.54
C ASP A 63 -18.41 44.09 -34.81
N VAL A 64 -18.08 45.38 -34.72
CA VAL A 64 -18.23 46.33 -35.83
C VAL A 64 -16.99 46.25 -36.72
N VAL A 65 -17.17 45.73 -37.93
CA VAL A 65 -16.08 45.47 -38.89
C VAL A 65 -16.32 46.19 -40.21
N GLU A 66 -15.28 46.33 -41.02
CA GLU A 66 -15.39 46.90 -42.36
C GLU A 66 -15.94 45.87 -43.36
N VAL A 67 -15.43 44.63 -43.29
CA VAL A 67 -15.86 43.50 -44.13
C VAL A 67 -16.41 42.42 -43.20
N VAL A 68 -17.67 42.05 -43.42
CA VAL A 68 -18.37 41.02 -42.62
C VAL A 68 -18.00 39.64 -43.16
N GLU A 69 -17.30 38.85 -42.35
CA GLU A 69 -16.98 37.44 -42.61
C GLU A 69 -18.02 36.51 -41.99
N ASP A 70 -18.53 36.86 -40.80
CA ASP A 70 -19.58 36.11 -40.10
C ASP A 70 -20.74 37.03 -39.70
N SER A 71 -21.87 36.90 -40.39
CA SER A 71 -23.07 37.72 -40.15
C SER A 71 -23.73 37.51 -38.78
N GLU A 72 -23.42 36.42 -38.08
CA GLU A 72 -23.98 36.15 -36.75
C GLU A 72 -23.25 36.93 -35.65
N THR A 73 -21.93 37.09 -35.79
CA THR A 73 -21.07 37.74 -34.78
C THR A 73 -20.58 39.12 -35.18
N GLN A 74 -20.69 39.50 -36.45
CA GLN A 74 -20.18 40.76 -36.98
C GLN A 74 -21.29 41.61 -37.62
N ILE A 75 -21.06 42.92 -37.69
CA ILE A 75 -21.92 43.90 -38.36
C ILE A 75 -21.06 44.93 -39.08
N SER A 76 -21.49 45.36 -40.27
CA SER A 76 -20.77 46.41 -41.01
C SER A 76 -20.89 47.76 -40.30
N LEU A 77 -19.88 48.64 -40.43
CA LEU A 77 -19.95 50.00 -39.85
C LEU A 77 -21.18 50.78 -40.30
N ALA A 78 -21.61 50.60 -41.57
CA ALA A 78 -22.78 51.27 -42.12
C ALA A 78 -24.09 50.83 -41.42
N GLU A 79 -24.27 49.52 -41.23
CA GLU A 79 -25.43 48.96 -40.53
C GLU A 79 -25.38 49.25 -39.04
N ALA A 80 -24.19 49.22 -38.42
CA ALA A 80 -24.01 49.55 -37.03
C ALA A 80 -24.41 51.00 -36.73
N ARG A 81 -24.04 51.94 -37.59
CA ARG A 81 -24.42 53.37 -37.49
C ARG A 81 -25.90 53.62 -37.75
N ALA A 82 -26.58 52.74 -38.49
CA ALA A 82 -28.03 52.82 -38.67
C ALA A 82 -28.80 52.47 -37.39
N VAL A 83 -28.24 51.60 -36.54
CA VAL A 83 -28.83 51.20 -35.25
C VAL A 83 -28.37 52.12 -34.12
N ASN A 84 -27.08 52.47 -34.07
CA ASN A 84 -26.50 53.40 -33.10
C ASN A 84 -25.53 54.35 -33.81
N PRO A 85 -25.88 55.65 -33.99
CA PRO A 85 -25.05 56.62 -34.69
C PRO A 85 -23.63 56.80 -34.13
N ASN A 86 -23.39 56.43 -32.87
CA ASN A 86 -22.10 56.51 -32.19
C ASN A 86 -21.26 55.22 -32.31
N ALA A 87 -21.61 54.30 -33.23
CA ALA A 87 -20.84 53.09 -33.44
C ALA A 87 -19.50 53.36 -34.16
N ASP A 88 -18.42 52.85 -33.57
CA ASP A 88 -17.05 52.97 -34.07
C ASP A 88 -16.53 51.64 -34.63
N LEU A 89 -15.67 51.74 -35.65
CA LEU A 89 -15.05 50.58 -36.30
C LEU A 89 -14.05 49.91 -35.34
N GLY A 90 -14.14 48.59 -35.19
CA GLY A 90 -13.41 47.83 -34.16
C GLY A 90 -14.09 47.82 -32.78
N GLY A 91 -15.22 48.50 -32.61
CA GLY A 91 -16.03 48.48 -31.39
C GLY A 91 -17.02 47.32 -31.33
N LYS A 92 -17.78 47.25 -30.23
CA LYS A 92 -18.88 46.29 -30.04
C LYS A 92 -20.22 47.02 -30.07
N LEU A 93 -21.16 46.53 -30.88
CA LEU A 93 -22.54 46.98 -30.90
C LEU A 93 -23.41 46.04 -30.07
N VAL A 94 -24.10 46.58 -29.07
CA VAL A 94 -25.02 45.85 -28.20
C VAL A 94 -26.46 46.11 -28.66
N ILE A 95 -27.13 45.10 -29.18
CA ILE A 95 -28.49 45.19 -29.73
C ILE A 95 -29.47 44.49 -28.77
N PRO A 96 -30.50 45.16 -28.24
CA PRO A 96 -31.48 44.53 -27.36
C PRO A 96 -32.33 43.51 -28.14
N VAL A 97 -32.52 42.33 -27.56
CA VAL A 97 -33.35 41.26 -28.13
C VAL A 97 -34.76 41.37 -27.55
N GLN A 98 -35.79 41.43 -28.40
CA GLN A 98 -37.17 41.49 -27.93
C GLN A 98 -37.59 40.19 -27.23
N MET A 99 -38.05 40.33 -26.00
CA MET A 99 -38.24 39.23 -25.06
C MET A 99 -39.70 38.74 -24.97
N GLU A 100 -40.31 38.34 -26.08
CA GLU A 100 -41.65 37.76 -26.02
C GLU A 100 -41.63 36.33 -25.43
N GLY A 101 -42.23 36.16 -24.25
CA GLY A 101 -42.40 34.86 -23.59
C GLY A 101 -41.15 34.29 -22.90
N LEU A 102 -40.01 34.98 -22.94
CA LEU A 102 -38.77 34.55 -22.27
C LEU A 102 -38.69 34.95 -20.80
N GLY A 103 -39.42 35.98 -20.35
CA GLY A 103 -39.36 36.43 -18.94
C GLY A 103 -39.70 35.31 -17.93
N ARG A 104 -40.66 34.45 -18.27
CA ARG A 104 -40.98 33.26 -17.44
C ARG A 104 -39.87 32.21 -17.45
N ILE A 105 -39.23 32.00 -18.61
CA ILE A 105 -38.12 31.05 -18.78
C ILE A 105 -36.90 31.58 -18.02
N ALA A 106 -36.56 32.85 -18.19
CA ALA A 106 -35.48 33.53 -17.46
C ALA A 106 -35.69 33.46 -15.95
N ALA A 107 -36.90 33.70 -15.45
CA ALA A 107 -37.21 33.58 -14.02
C ALA A 107 -37.06 32.13 -13.50
N GLN A 108 -37.53 31.13 -14.24
CA GLN A 108 -37.38 29.71 -13.87
C GLN A 108 -35.92 29.26 -13.91
N THR A 109 -35.18 29.66 -14.95
CA THR A 109 -33.74 29.40 -15.11
C THR A 109 -32.96 30.07 -13.99
N ALA A 110 -33.22 31.35 -13.70
CA ALA A 110 -32.59 32.08 -12.61
C ALA A 110 -32.81 31.37 -11.27
N LYS A 111 -34.06 30.97 -10.97
CA LYS A 111 -34.38 30.19 -9.76
C LYS A 111 -33.58 28.88 -9.69
N GLN A 112 -33.52 28.12 -10.78
CA GLN A 112 -32.78 26.86 -10.82
C GLN A 112 -31.28 27.06 -10.59
N VAL A 113 -30.71 28.11 -11.17
CA VAL A 113 -29.28 28.43 -11.09
C VAL A 113 -28.91 28.92 -9.71
N ILE A 114 -29.76 29.76 -9.11
CA ILE A 114 -29.60 30.18 -7.72
C ILE A 114 -29.61 28.96 -6.81
N VAL A 115 -30.60 28.05 -6.94
CA VAL A 115 -30.65 26.82 -6.14
C VAL A 115 -29.39 25.96 -6.36
N GLN A 116 -28.88 25.89 -7.59
CA GLN A 116 -27.65 25.16 -7.88
C GLN A 116 -26.42 25.82 -7.23
N ARG A 117 -26.26 27.14 -7.34
CA ARG A 117 -25.18 27.91 -6.70
C ARG A 117 -25.20 27.79 -5.19
N VAL A 118 -26.38 27.81 -4.59
CA VAL A 118 -26.55 27.54 -3.15
C VAL A 118 -26.02 26.16 -2.80
N ARG A 119 -26.42 25.13 -3.54
CA ARG A 119 -25.94 23.76 -3.30
C ARG A 119 -24.43 23.65 -3.48
N GLU A 120 -23.86 24.33 -4.47
CA GLU A 120 -22.40 24.34 -4.71
C GLU A 120 -21.65 25.01 -3.55
N ALA A 121 -22.13 26.16 -3.07
CA ALA A 121 -21.55 26.84 -1.92
C ALA A 121 -21.68 26.01 -0.64
N GLU A 122 -22.84 25.40 -0.39
CA GLU A 122 -23.05 24.50 0.76
C GLU A 122 -22.08 23.31 0.71
N ARG A 123 -21.90 22.71 -0.48
CA ARG A 123 -20.93 21.62 -0.70
C ARG A 123 -19.51 22.06 -0.40
N GLU A 124 -19.13 23.27 -0.77
CA GLU A 124 -17.79 23.80 -0.53
C GLU A 124 -17.55 24.11 0.95
N ILE A 125 -18.51 24.72 1.63
CA ILE A 125 -18.45 24.97 3.08
C ILE A 125 -18.29 23.64 3.85
N VAL A 126 -19.14 22.65 3.55
CA VAL A 126 -19.08 21.33 4.17
C VAL A 126 -17.73 20.66 3.89
N PHE A 127 -17.23 20.72 2.65
CA PHE A 127 -15.93 20.15 2.32
C PHE A 127 -14.80 20.77 3.15
N ASN A 128 -14.76 22.10 3.23
CA ASN A 128 -13.72 22.83 3.95
C ASN A 128 -13.80 22.56 5.46
N GLU A 129 -15.00 22.45 6.03
CA GLU A 129 -15.20 22.10 7.43
C GLU A 129 -14.69 20.69 7.77
N PHE A 130 -15.06 19.68 6.98
CA PHE A 130 -14.72 18.29 7.30
C PHE A 130 -13.30 17.89 6.88
N ARG A 131 -12.71 18.55 5.88
CA ARG A 131 -11.32 18.27 5.47
C ARG A 131 -10.32 18.49 6.61
N GLY A 132 -10.57 19.47 7.48
CA GLY A 132 -9.73 19.73 8.66
C GLY A 132 -9.95 18.75 9.82
N ARG A 133 -10.97 17.88 9.72
CA ARG A 133 -11.43 16.98 10.80
C ARG A 133 -11.12 15.51 10.51
N GLU A 134 -10.33 15.23 9.48
CA GLU A 134 -9.80 13.89 9.23
C GLU A 134 -9.03 13.42 10.47
N GLY A 135 -9.33 12.21 10.94
CA GLY A 135 -8.77 11.71 12.19
C GLY A 135 -9.63 11.88 13.43
N GLU A 136 -10.79 12.55 13.33
CA GLU A 136 -11.69 12.74 14.46
C GLU A 136 -12.74 11.62 14.58
N LEU A 137 -13.29 11.47 15.79
CA LEU A 137 -14.52 10.71 16.02
C LEU A 137 -15.74 11.59 15.83
N VAL A 138 -16.73 11.03 15.15
CA VAL A 138 -18.03 11.65 14.95
C VAL A 138 -19.14 10.74 15.43
N ASN A 139 -20.13 11.35 16.07
CA ASN A 139 -21.35 10.69 16.49
C ASN A 139 -22.42 10.94 15.44
N CYS A 140 -22.83 9.88 14.75
CA CYS A 140 -23.76 9.96 13.62
C CYS A 140 -25.02 9.14 13.91
N ALA A 141 -26.09 9.39 13.16
CA ALA A 141 -27.30 8.56 13.20
C ALA A 141 -27.45 7.81 11.87
N VAL A 142 -27.71 6.51 11.92
CA VAL A 142 -27.88 5.72 10.70
C VAL A 142 -29.18 6.12 10.00
N MET A 143 -29.09 6.63 8.78
CA MET A 143 -30.28 6.97 8.00
C MET A 143 -30.78 5.78 7.19
N ARG A 144 -29.90 5.21 6.37
CA ARG A 144 -30.25 4.16 5.41
C ARG A 144 -29.04 3.28 5.09
N ILE A 145 -29.32 2.12 4.52
CA ILE A 145 -28.30 1.18 4.06
C ILE A 145 -28.51 0.99 2.55
N GLU A 146 -27.48 1.30 1.76
CA GLU A 146 -27.51 1.25 0.30
C GLU A 146 -26.42 0.32 -0.21
N ARG A 147 -26.79 -0.78 -0.89
CA ARG A 147 -25.84 -1.75 -1.47
C ARG A 147 -24.77 -2.22 -0.47
N GLY A 148 -25.12 -2.32 0.81
CA GLY A 148 -24.22 -2.70 1.91
C GLY A 148 -23.41 -1.56 2.54
N ASN A 149 -23.46 -0.34 2.00
CA ASN A 149 -22.90 0.84 2.65
C ASN A 149 -23.91 1.42 3.63
N ILE A 150 -23.43 1.85 4.80
CA ILE A 150 -24.27 2.53 5.79
C ILE A 150 -24.14 4.03 5.54
N ILE A 151 -25.26 4.69 5.27
CA ILE A 151 -25.33 6.14 5.14
C ILE A 151 -25.79 6.72 6.47
N VAL A 152 -25.01 7.65 7.00
CA VAL A 152 -25.25 8.25 8.31
C VAL A 152 -25.45 9.75 8.20
N ASP A 153 -26.30 10.28 9.06
CA ASP A 153 -26.48 11.71 9.25
C ASP A 153 -25.42 12.23 10.22
N MET A 154 -24.68 13.25 9.78
CA MET A 154 -23.69 13.97 10.57
C MET A 154 -24.19 15.37 10.99
N GLY A 155 -25.49 15.65 10.83
CA GLY A 155 -26.17 16.91 11.14
C GLY A 155 -26.11 17.92 9.99
N LYS A 156 -24.92 18.20 9.46
CA LYS A 156 -24.72 19.13 8.33
C LYS A 156 -24.57 18.44 6.98
N THR A 157 -24.15 17.19 6.96
CA THR A 157 -23.88 16.42 5.73
C THR A 157 -24.11 14.93 5.95
N GLU A 158 -24.14 14.18 4.85
CA GLU A 158 -24.21 12.72 4.89
C GLU A 158 -22.79 12.14 4.93
N GLY A 159 -22.56 11.23 5.86
CA GLY A 159 -21.38 10.38 5.90
C GLY A 159 -21.67 9.02 5.27
N ILE A 160 -20.67 8.41 4.67
CA ILE A 160 -20.72 7.02 4.21
C ILE A 160 -19.78 6.18 5.07
N LEU A 161 -20.26 5.05 5.58
CA LEU A 161 -19.45 4.00 6.19
C LEU A 161 -19.44 2.81 5.21
N PRO A 162 -18.40 2.69 4.35
CA PRO A 162 -18.34 1.65 3.32
C PRO A 162 -18.25 0.25 3.92
N ARG A 163 -18.73 -0.77 3.19
CA ARG A 163 -18.70 -2.17 3.67
C ARG A 163 -17.31 -2.66 4.12
N ARG A 164 -16.24 -2.21 3.47
CA ARG A 164 -14.85 -2.55 3.82
C ARG A 164 -14.37 -1.92 5.14
N GLU A 165 -14.99 -0.81 5.53
CA GLU A 165 -14.69 -0.04 6.73
C GLU A 165 -15.64 -0.37 7.90
N GLN A 166 -16.58 -1.31 7.68
CA GLN A 166 -17.49 -1.82 8.68
C GLN A 166 -16.88 -3.02 9.41
N SER A 167 -17.14 -3.10 10.71
CA SER A 167 -16.79 -4.28 11.49
C SER A 167 -17.83 -5.38 11.25
N PHE A 168 -17.40 -6.59 10.89
CA PHE A 168 -18.31 -7.68 10.48
C PHE A 168 -19.33 -8.09 11.56
N ARG A 169 -18.99 -7.96 12.84
CA ARG A 169 -19.89 -8.32 13.96
C ARG A 169 -20.88 -7.23 14.34
N GLU A 170 -20.71 -6.03 13.80
CA GLU A 170 -21.56 -4.90 14.13
C GLU A 170 -22.76 -4.85 13.19
N VAL A 171 -23.96 -4.89 13.77
CA VAL A 171 -25.21 -4.73 13.02
C VAL A 171 -25.86 -3.45 13.49
N PHE A 172 -26.01 -2.50 12.57
CA PHE A 172 -26.66 -1.23 12.84
C PHE A 172 -28.03 -1.17 12.18
N ARG A 173 -29.01 -0.60 12.88
CA ARG A 173 -30.37 -0.37 12.36
C ARG A 173 -30.59 1.10 12.03
N ARG A 174 -31.58 1.39 11.19
CA ARG A 174 -31.99 2.78 10.91
C ARG A 174 -32.40 3.48 12.22
N GLY A 175 -31.97 4.72 12.38
CA GLY A 175 -32.16 5.55 13.57
C GLY A 175 -31.15 5.26 14.70
N GLU A 176 -30.36 4.19 14.62
CA GLU A 176 -29.36 3.88 15.64
C GLU A 176 -28.19 4.86 15.59
N ARG A 177 -27.68 5.24 16.76
CA ARG A 177 -26.49 6.09 16.86
C ARG A 177 -25.25 5.23 16.69
N ILE A 178 -24.32 5.74 15.90
CA ILE A 178 -23.05 5.08 15.58
C ILE A 178 -21.92 6.09 15.74
N ARG A 179 -20.87 5.71 16.47
CA ARG A 179 -19.62 6.46 16.46
C ARG A 179 -18.75 5.96 15.32
N ALA A 180 -18.09 6.84 14.60
CA ALA A 180 -17.16 6.43 13.54
C ALA A 180 -15.98 7.39 13.44
N TYR A 181 -14.90 6.90 12.86
CA TYR A 181 -13.69 7.66 12.59
C TYR A 181 -13.75 8.25 11.18
N ILE A 182 -13.45 9.55 11.02
CA ILE A 182 -13.32 10.16 9.69
C ILE A 182 -11.98 9.73 9.07
N VAL A 183 -12.05 8.94 8.00
CA VAL A 183 -10.86 8.48 7.26
C VAL A 183 -10.38 9.54 6.29
N GLU A 184 -11.29 10.04 5.46
CA GLU A 184 -10.98 11.01 4.41
C GLU A 184 -12.26 11.73 3.95
N VAL A 185 -12.09 12.91 3.36
CA VAL A 185 -13.19 13.67 2.75
C VAL A 185 -12.93 13.86 1.26
N LYS A 186 -13.83 13.34 0.41
CA LYS A 186 -13.69 13.38 -1.05
C LYS A 186 -14.69 14.35 -1.68
N LYS A 187 -14.24 15.15 -2.65
CA LYS A 187 -15.16 15.87 -3.55
C LYS A 187 -15.68 14.91 -4.61
N THR A 188 -17.00 14.74 -4.69
CA THR A 188 -17.65 13.97 -5.76
C THR A 188 -18.60 14.88 -6.55
N PRO A 189 -19.00 14.51 -7.78
CA PRO A 189 -20.00 15.28 -8.54
C PRO A 189 -21.34 15.47 -7.80
N LYS A 190 -21.66 14.55 -6.87
CA LYS A 190 -22.88 14.61 -6.04
C LYS A 190 -22.73 15.49 -4.79
N GLY A 191 -21.51 15.93 -4.46
CA GLY A 191 -21.19 16.70 -3.26
C GLY A 191 -19.96 16.15 -2.52
N PRO A 192 -19.52 16.80 -1.44
CA PRO A 192 -18.50 16.22 -0.56
C PRO A 192 -19.05 14.96 0.07
N GLN A 193 -18.22 13.93 0.11
CA GLN A 193 -18.54 12.67 0.75
C GLN A 193 -17.53 12.42 1.86
N VAL A 194 -18.02 12.36 3.09
CA VAL A 194 -17.21 12.05 4.28
C VAL A 194 -17.16 10.54 4.42
N ILE A 195 -15.98 9.95 4.27
CA ILE A 195 -15.77 8.51 4.39
C ILE A 195 -15.41 8.19 5.84
N LEU A 196 -16.22 7.33 6.43
CA LEU A 196 -16.13 6.92 7.81
C LEU A 196 -15.58 5.49 7.92
N SER A 197 -14.99 5.17 9.06
CA SER A 197 -14.54 3.83 9.40
C SER A 197 -14.77 3.46 10.85
N ARG A 198 -15.09 2.19 11.05
CA ARG A 198 -15.09 1.52 12.36
C ARG A 198 -14.03 0.44 12.47
N THR A 199 -13.26 0.17 11.41
CA THR A 199 -12.16 -0.82 11.39
C THR A 199 -10.78 -0.17 11.53
N HIS A 200 -10.64 1.12 11.18
CA HIS A 200 -9.38 1.85 11.23
C HIS A 200 -8.77 1.86 12.64
N SER A 201 -7.43 1.80 12.75
CA SER A 201 -6.74 1.80 14.05
C SER A 201 -6.87 3.14 14.78
N GLY A 202 -7.01 4.24 14.05
CA GLY A 202 -7.30 5.57 14.60
C GLY A 202 -8.61 5.63 15.38
N PHE A 203 -9.61 4.80 15.04
CA PHE A 203 -10.85 4.69 15.81
C PHE A 203 -10.56 4.25 17.25
N LEU A 204 -9.73 3.22 17.42
CA LEU A 204 -9.33 2.73 18.74
C LEU A 204 -8.57 3.80 19.53
N LYS A 205 -7.58 4.46 18.91
CA LYS A 205 -6.79 5.50 19.57
C LYS A 205 -7.67 6.64 20.09
N LYS A 206 -8.60 7.11 19.26
CA LYS A 206 -9.51 8.19 19.65
C LYS A 206 -10.54 7.76 20.70
N LEU A 207 -10.94 6.49 20.74
CA LEU A 207 -11.77 5.99 21.84
C LEU A 207 -11.02 6.02 23.18
N PHE A 208 -9.73 5.67 23.19
CA PHE A 208 -8.90 5.82 24.38
C PHE A 208 -8.73 7.29 24.78
N GLU A 209 -8.50 8.19 23.82
CA GLU A 209 -8.42 9.63 24.08
C GLU A 209 -9.70 10.20 24.69
N LEU A 210 -10.88 9.67 24.31
CA LEU A 210 -12.16 10.08 24.89
C LEU A 210 -12.40 9.50 26.29
N GLU A 211 -12.00 8.24 26.52
CA GLU A 211 -12.31 7.50 27.76
C GLU A 211 -11.25 7.69 28.86
N VAL A 212 -10.01 8.03 28.51
CA VAL A 212 -8.86 8.12 29.42
C VAL A 212 -8.37 9.58 29.49
N PRO A 213 -8.68 10.33 30.56
CA PRO A 213 -8.27 11.73 30.71
C PRO A 213 -6.76 11.95 30.56
N GLU A 214 -5.96 11.04 31.11
CA GLU A 214 -4.49 11.10 31.06
C GLU A 214 -3.95 11.02 29.63
N VAL A 215 -4.70 10.38 28.70
CA VAL A 215 -4.38 10.35 27.27
C VAL A 215 -4.79 11.66 26.59
N ALA A 216 -5.95 12.21 26.94
CA ALA A 216 -6.41 13.50 26.40
C ALA A 216 -5.51 14.67 26.81
N GLU A 217 -5.03 14.67 28.05
CA GLU A 217 -4.09 15.66 28.59
C GLU A 217 -2.65 15.43 28.08
N GLY A 218 -2.38 14.25 27.53
CA GLY A 218 -1.09 13.89 26.98
C GLY A 218 -0.04 13.48 28.02
N THR A 219 -0.44 13.21 29.27
CA THR A 219 0.39 12.62 30.33
C THR A 219 0.75 11.16 30.00
N VAL A 220 -0.20 10.44 29.41
CA VAL A 220 -0.01 9.10 28.83
C VAL A 220 -0.09 9.21 27.31
N GLU A 221 0.93 8.71 26.63
CA GLU A 221 1.05 8.70 25.19
C GLU A 221 0.72 7.31 24.63
N ILE A 222 -0.13 7.24 23.61
CA ILE A 222 -0.33 6.04 22.80
C ILE A 222 0.73 5.99 21.70
N VAL A 223 1.78 5.21 21.92
CA VAL A 223 2.90 5.08 20.97
C VAL A 223 2.46 4.34 19.70
N ALA A 224 1.75 3.22 19.86
CA ALA A 224 1.30 2.40 18.74
C ALA A 224 -0.03 1.71 19.06
N GLY A 225 -0.81 1.42 18.02
CA GLY A 225 -2.06 0.69 18.14
C GLY A 225 -2.28 -0.15 16.90
N VAL A 226 -2.40 -1.46 17.10
CA VAL A 226 -2.68 -2.42 16.02
C VAL A 226 -3.97 -3.15 16.32
N ARG A 227 -4.73 -3.40 15.26
CA ARG A 227 -6.09 -3.86 15.39
C ARG A 227 -6.42 -4.89 14.31
N GLU A 228 -6.97 -6.01 14.74
CA GLU A 228 -7.72 -6.92 13.88
C GLU A 228 -9.21 -6.79 14.25
N PRO A 229 -9.99 -6.01 13.47
CA PRO A 229 -11.37 -5.65 13.81
C PRO A 229 -12.25 -6.86 14.10
N SER A 230 -13.21 -6.72 15.02
CA SER A 230 -14.08 -7.82 15.49
C SER A 230 -13.33 -8.98 16.19
N GLY A 231 -12.01 -8.87 16.37
CA GLY A 231 -11.17 -9.90 16.96
C GLY A 231 -10.47 -9.40 18.20
N ARG A 232 -9.29 -8.82 17.98
CA ARG A 232 -8.39 -8.38 19.05
C ARG A 232 -7.56 -7.17 18.61
N ALA A 233 -7.26 -6.29 19.54
CA ALA A 233 -6.37 -5.17 19.37
C ALA A 233 -5.27 -5.18 20.44
N LYS A 234 -4.13 -4.59 20.10
CA LYS A 234 -3.02 -4.33 21.02
C LYS A 234 -2.65 -2.86 20.93
N ILE A 235 -2.54 -2.20 22.08
CA ILE A 235 -2.17 -0.79 22.19
C ILE A 235 -0.95 -0.65 23.10
N ALA A 236 0.06 0.06 22.62
CA ALA A 236 1.29 0.35 23.36
C ALA A 236 1.22 1.76 23.93
N VAL A 237 1.38 1.87 25.24
CA VAL A 237 1.24 3.12 25.99
C VAL A 237 2.49 3.40 26.84
N ARG A 238 2.86 4.67 26.96
CA ARG A 238 3.97 5.14 27.79
C ARG A 238 3.52 6.36 28.58
N ALA A 239 3.98 6.52 29.81
CA ALA A 239 3.82 7.75 30.56
C ALA A 239 4.98 8.70 30.29
N LYS A 240 4.70 10.00 30.15
CA LYS A 240 5.75 11.03 30.07
C LYS A 240 6.41 11.28 31.42
N GLU A 241 5.65 11.10 32.49
CA GLU A 241 6.08 11.28 33.88
C GLU A 241 6.31 9.93 34.54
N LYS A 242 7.30 9.84 35.44
CA LYS A 242 7.70 8.59 36.09
C LYS A 242 6.69 8.08 37.11
N ASP A 243 5.92 8.97 37.71
CA ASP A 243 4.99 8.65 38.79
C ASP A 243 3.61 8.19 38.29
N VAL A 244 3.43 8.12 36.97
CA VAL A 244 2.18 7.72 36.33
C VAL A 244 2.32 6.33 35.74
N ASP A 245 1.45 5.41 36.14
CA ASP A 245 1.33 4.09 35.50
C ASP A 245 0.44 4.21 34.24
N PRO A 246 1.00 4.08 33.02
CA PRO A 246 0.23 4.23 31.80
C PRO A 246 -0.77 3.09 31.58
N VAL A 247 -0.46 1.87 32.05
CA VAL A 247 -1.36 0.72 31.89
C VAL A 247 -2.52 0.85 32.86
N GLY A 248 -2.26 1.13 34.13
CA GLY A 248 -3.29 1.38 35.14
C GLY A 248 -4.20 2.55 34.77
N ALA A 249 -3.63 3.63 34.20
CA ALA A 249 -4.40 4.72 33.63
C ALA A 249 -5.34 4.22 32.52
N CYS A 250 -4.87 3.50 31.51
CA CYS A 250 -5.78 3.04 30.46
C CYS A 250 -6.79 1.96 30.89
N VAL A 251 -6.49 1.16 31.91
CA VAL A 251 -7.39 0.10 32.42
C VAL A 251 -8.50 0.70 33.30
N GLY A 252 -8.16 1.63 34.20
CA GLY A 252 -9.08 2.18 35.19
C GLY A 252 -9.43 1.20 36.32
N VAL A 253 -10.28 1.65 37.26
CA VAL A 253 -10.65 0.86 38.44
C VAL A 253 -11.32 -0.44 38.01
N ARG A 254 -10.69 -1.58 38.31
CA ARG A 254 -11.14 -2.93 37.90
C ARG A 254 -11.41 -3.06 36.38
N GLY A 255 -10.72 -2.29 35.54
CA GLY A 255 -10.89 -2.34 34.10
C GLY A 255 -12.07 -1.55 33.56
N SER A 256 -12.71 -0.68 34.35
CA SER A 256 -13.92 0.04 33.92
C SER A 256 -13.76 0.79 32.59
N ARG A 257 -12.64 1.48 32.40
CA ARG A 257 -12.36 2.29 31.20
C ARG A 257 -12.15 1.41 29.97
N VAL A 258 -11.26 0.42 30.05
CA VAL A 258 -11.03 -0.50 28.93
C VAL A 258 -12.30 -1.29 28.59
N GLN A 259 -13.12 -1.67 29.58
CA GLN A 259 -14.39 -2.36 29.33
C GLN A 259 -15.42 -1.49 28.61
N ALA A 260 -15.48 -0.18 28.89
CA ALA A 260 -16.33 0.74 28.15
C ALA A 260 -15.95 0.79 26.65
N ILE A 261 -14.64 0.82 26.35
CA ILE A 261 -14.13 0.77 24.97
C ILE A 261 -14.43 -0.60 24.33
N VAL A 262 -14.19 -1.70 25.04
CA VAL A 262 -14.55 -3.07 24.57
C VAL A 262 -16.03 -3.17 24.23
N GLN A 263 -16.90 -2.54 25.04
CA GLN A 263 -18.35 -2.52 24.79
C GLN A 263 -18.72 -1.69 23.56
N GLU A 264 -18.08 -0.54 23.34
CA GLU A 264 -18.23 0.27 22.12
C GLU A 264 -17.80 -0.51 20.86
N LEU A 265 -16.78 -1.39 20.99
CA LEU A 265 -16.31 -2.29 19.93
C LEU A 265 -17.05 -3.64 19.87
N ARG A 266 -18.20 -3.75 20.54
CA ARG A 266 -19.04 -4.97 20.59
C ARG A 266 -18.27 -6.24 21.01
N GLY A 267 -17.40 -6.12 22.02
CA GLY A 267 -16.69 -7.25 22.62
C GLY A 267 -15.35 -7.60 21.96
N GLU A 268 -14.78 -6.69 21.15
CA GLU A 268 -13.40 -6.83 20.67
C GLU A 268 -12.43 -6.82 21.86
N LYS A 269 -11.53 -7.81 21.95
CA LYS A 269 -10.56 -7.89 23.05
C LYS A 269 -9.44 -6.87 22.87
N ILE A 270 -9.07 -6.15 23.93
CA ILE A 270 -8.01 -5.13 23.87
C ILE A 270 -6.94 -5.49 24.90
N ASP A 271 -5.70 -5.62 24.46
CA ASP A 271 -4.54 -5.71 25.35
C ASP A 271 -3.83 -4.35 25.39
N ILE A 272 -3.64 -3.84 26.60
CA ILE A 272 -2.88 -2.61 26.86
C ILE A 272 -1.49 -3.03 27.31
N ILE A 273 -0.47 -2.54 26.62
CA ILE A 273 0.92 -2.99 26.75
C ILE A 273 1.77 -1.79 27.12
N GLN A 274 2.60 -1.94 28.14
CA GLN A 274 3.58 -0.92 28.47
C GLN A 274 4.66 -0.89 27.40
N TRP A 275 4.81 0.27 26.78
CA TRP A 275 5.89 0.52 25.83
C TRP A 275 7.22 0.74 26.57
N THR A 276 8.29 0.22 25.99
CA THR A 276 9.66 0.30 26.50
C THR A 276 10.62 0.51 25.34
N ASP A 277 11.72 1.23 25.58
CA ASP A 277 12.74 1.49 24.55
C ASP A 277 13.51 0.22 24.15
N ASP A 278 13.70 -0.71 25.10
CA ASP A 278 14.33 -1.99 24.81
C ASP A 278 13.36 -2.89 24.00
N PRO A 279 13.75 -3.33 22.79
CA PRO A 279 12.85 -4.09 21.92
C PRO A 279 12.58 -5.50 22.46
N VAL A 280 13.48 -6.08 23.25
CA VAL A 280 13.30 -7.42 23.83
C VAL A 280 12.22 -7.38 24.91
N ASP A 281 12.31 -6.42 25.84
CA ASP A 281 11.30 -6.18 26.86
C ASP A 281 9.95 -5.78 26.23
N PHE A 282 9.98 -4.98 25.16
CA PHE A 282 8.74 -4.59 24.49
C PHE A 282 8.04 -5.78 23.83
N VAL A 283 8.77 -6.68 23.16
CA VAL A 283 8.21 -7.90 22.57
C VAL A 283 7.68 -8.86 23.64
N LYS A 284 8.41 -9.00 24.75
CA LYS A 284 7.95 -9.76 25.92
C LYS A 284 6.60 -9.23 26.42
N ASN A 285 6.47 -7.91 26.58
CA ASN A 285 5.21 -7.28 27.00
C ASN A 285 4.11 -7.45 25.94
N ALA A 286 4.46 -7.36 24.64
CA ALA A 286 3.50 -7.47 23.55
C ALA A 286 2.87 -8.86 23.39
N LEU A 287 3.58 -9.92 23.78
CA LEU A 287 3.07 -11.30 23.77
C LEU A 287 2.14 -11.63 24.94
N SER A 288 2.00 -10.72 25.92
CA SER A 288 1.04 -10.83 27.01
C SER A 288 -0.37 -11.20 26.48
N PRO A 289 -1.05 -12.18 27.09
CA PRO A 289 -0.80 -12.77 28.42
C PRO A 289 0.17 -13.96 28.47
N ALA A 290 0.75 -14.39 27.35
CA ALA A 290 1.66 -15.53 27.34
C ALA A 290 2.98 -15.21 28.06
N LYS A 291 3.45 -16.14 28.90
CA LYS A 291 4.75 -16.00 29.57
C LYS A 291 5.87 -16.43 28.63
N VAL A 292 6.93 -15.63 28.60
CA VAL A 292 8.12 -15.87 27.78
C VAL A 292 9.28 -16.30 28.66
N SER A 293 9.96 -17.38 28.27
CA SER A 293 11.14 -17.90 28.98
C SER A 293 12.42 -17.18 28.54
N ARG A 294 12.67 -17.10 27.22
CA ARG A 294 13.86 -16.48 26.65
C ARG A 294 13.56 -15.85 25.30
N ILE A 295 14.27 -14.78 24.96
CA ILE A 295 14.21 -14.13 23.65
C ILE A 295 15.63 -13.99 23.11
N THR A 296 15.84 -14.41 21.87
CA THR A 296 17.08 -14.20 21.12
C THR A 296 16.78 -13.23 19.99
N ALA A 297 17.39 -12.05 20.02
CA ALA A 297 17.21 -11.04 18.97
C ALA A 297 18.33 -11.11 17.93
N ASN A 298 17.96 -11.00 16.66
CA ASN A 298 18.86 -10.74 15.54
C ASN A 298 18.56 -9.34 14.98
N PRO A 299 19.34 -8.31 15.36
CA PRO A 299 19.11 -6.93 14.92
C PRO A 299 19.27 -6.73 13.41
N GLN A 300 20.13 -7.52 12.75
CA GLN A 300 20.39 -7.38 11.31
C GLN A 300 19.16 -7.76 10.48
N GLU A 301 18.48 -8.84 10.85
CA GLU A 301 17.26 -9.30 10.17
C GLU A 301 15.97 -8.70 10.74
N LYS A 302 16.07 -7.87 11.79
CA LYS A 302 14.94 -7.38 12.59
C LYS A 302 13.99 -8.53 13.00
N ALA A 303 14.59 -9.63 13.45
CA ALA A 303 13.90 -10.86 13.82
C ALA A 303 14.21 -11.25 15.27
N MET A 304 13.24 -11.83 15.95
CA MET A 304 13.37 -12.37 17.30
C MET A 304 12.84 -13.80 17.34
N GLU A 305 13.63 -14.68 17.94
CA GLU A 305 13.23 -16.02 18.31
C GLU A 305 12.80 -15.99 19.79
N VAL A 306 11.56 -16.37 20.05
CA VAL A 306 10.93 -16.34 21.35
C VAL A 306 10.65 -17.75 21.81
N ILE A 307 11.24 -18.11 22.95
CA ILE A 307 11.09 -19.42 23.58
C ILE A 307 10.07 -19.28 24.70
N VAL A 308 9.04 -20.12 24.65
CA VAL A 308 7.97 -20.18 25.65
C VAL A 308 7.84 -21.59 26.21
N PRO A 309 7.32 -21.74 27.44
CA PRO A 309 6.96 -23.06 27.95
C PRO A 309 5.95 -23.77 27.04
N ASP A 310 5.98 -25.10 26.97
CA ASP A 310 5.12 -25.88 26.07
C ASP A 310 3.62 -25.64 26.30
N ASP A 311 3.19 -25.39 27.55
CA ASP A 311 1.81 -25.05 27.90
C ASP A 311 1.39 -23.64 27.43
N GLN A 312 2.36 -22.75 27.22
CA GLN A 312 2.16 -21.36 26.79
C GLN A 312 2.23 -21.20 25.26
N LEU A 313 2.75 -22.18 24.52
CA LEU A 313 2.93 -22.10 23.05
C LEU A 313 1.64 -21.71 22.32
N SER A 314 0.55 -22.40 22.63
CA SER A 314 -0.77 -22.13 22.03
C SER A 314 -1.29 -20.72 22.35
N LEU A 315 -1.05 -20.23 23.57
CA LEU A 315 -1.46 -18.90 23.99
C LEU A 315 -0.62 -17.81 23.31
N ALA A 316 0.70 -18.04 23.20
CA ALA A 316 1.66 -17.13 22.59
C ALA A 316 1.39 -16.94 21.09
N ILE A 317 1.12 -18.03 20.37
CA ILE A 317 0.69 -18.00 18.96
C ILE A 317 -0.71 -17.37 18.85
N GLY A 318 -1.64 -17.82 19.69
CA GLY A 318 -3.05 -17.43 19.68
C GLY A 318 -3.85 -18.05 18.54
N LYS A 319 -5.18 -17.86 18.58
CA LYS A 319 -6.10 -18.42 17.57
C LYS A 319 -5.72 -17.95 16.17
N LYS A 320 -5.37 -18.89 15.27
CA LYS A 320 -4.89 -18.60 13.90
C LYS A 320 -3.67 -17.65 13.85
N GLY A 321 -2.80 -17.70 14.86
CA GLY A 321 -1.61 -16.83 14.93
C GLY A 321 -1.93 -15.36 15.24
N GLN A 322 -3.13 -15.04 15.72
CA GLN A 322 -3.54 -13.65 15.95
C GLN A 322 -2.66 -12.92 16.98
N ASN A 323 -2.26 -13.58 18.07
CA ASN A 323 -1.50 -12.91 19.13
C ASN A 323 -0.09 -12.54 18.64
N VAL A 324 0.63 -13.50 18.06
CA VAL A 324 1.97 -13.27 17.50
C VAL A 324 1.93 -12.27 16.34
N ARG A 325 0.90 -12.29 15.47
CA ARG A 325 0.78 -11.34 14.37
C ARG A 325 0.55 -9.91 14.86
N LEU A 326 -0.29 -9.73 15.88
CA LEU A 326 -0.49 -8.42 16.50
C LEU A 326 0.78 -7.94 17.21
N ALA A 327 1.48 -8.82 17.94
CA ALA A 327 2.74 -8.48 18.59
C ALA A 327 3.82 -8.08 17.57
N ALA A 328 3.94 -8.80 16.45
CA ALA A 328 4.87 -8.49 15.37
C ALA A 328 4.54 -7.16 14.69
N LYS A 329 3.25 -6.88 14.43
CA LYS A 329 2.81 -5.59 13.89
C LYS A 329 3.03 -4.43 14.88
N LEU A 330 2.84 -4.66 16.17
CA LEU A 330 3.00 -3.62 17.20
C LEU A 330 4.47 -3.27 17.41
N SER A 331 5.33 -4.28 17.51
CA SER A 331 6.77 -4.14 17.70
C SER A 331 7.52 -3.76 16.42
N GLN A 332 6.94 -4.06 15.25
CA GLN A 332 7.61 -3.97 13.95
C GLN A 332 8.81 -4.93 13.82
N TRP A 333 8.83 -6.03 14.58
CA TRP A 333 9.81 -7.12 14.50
C TRP A 333 9.16 -8.41 13.97
N ARG A 334 9.93 -9.22 13.25
CA ARG A 334 9.52 -10.59 12.93
C ARG A 334 9.67 -11.44 14.19
N ILE A 335 8.62 -12.12 14.62
CA ILE A 335 8.61 -12.92 15.84
C ILE A 335 8.38 -14.38 15.45
N ASP A 336 9.35 -15.24 15.74
CA ASP A 336 9.23 -16.70 15.65
C ASP A 336 9.07 -17.27 17.06
N ILE A 337 8.06 -18.12 17.29
CA ILE A 337 7.76 -18.66 18.63
C ILE A 337 8.01 -20.17 18.62
N LYS A 338 8.82 -20.64 19.54
CA LYS A 338 9.14 -22.06 19.74
C LYS A 338 8.89 -22.49 21.17
N SER A 339 8.59 -23.76 21.36
CA SER A 339 8.57 -24.32 22.71
C SER A 339 9.97 -24.62 23.23
N GLU A 340 10.12 -24.72 24.55
CA GLU A 340 11.38 -25.15 25.18
C GLU A 340 11.82 -26.54 24.67
N ALA A 341 10.89 -27.46 24.47
CA ALA A 341 11.18 -28.78 23.91
C ALA A 341 11.68 -28.72 22.45
N GLU A 342 11.07 -27.88 21.61
CA GLU A 342 11.49 -27.68 20.22
C GLU A 342 12.88 -27.02 20.15
N HIS A 343 13.10 -26.00 20.98
CA HIS A 343 14.38 -25.31 21.06
C HIS A 343 15.49 -26.25 21.54
N GLY A 344 15.25 -27.04 22.59
CA GLY A 344 16.22 -28.00 23.11
C GLY A 344 16.59 -29.09 22.09
N LYS A 345 15.65 -29.58 21.29
CA LYS A 345 15.94 -30.51 20.19
C LYS A 345 16.84 -29.87 19.12
N GLN A 346 16.55 -28.63 18.73
CA GLN A 346 17.34 -27.92 17.74
C GLN A 346 18.75 -27.57 18.26
N GLU A 347 18.89 -27.18 19.53
CA GLU A 347 20.21 -26.96 20.14
C GLU A 347 21.01 -28.26 20.21
N ALA A 348 20.39 -29.38 20.59
CA ALA A 348 21.05 -30.69 20.61
C ALA A 348 21.49 -31.15 19.21
N GLU A 349 20.66 -30.95 18.19
CA GLU A 349 21.00 -31.26 16.79
C GLU A 349 22.13 -30.36 16.28
N ARG A 350 22.07 -29.05 16.56
CA ARG A 350 23.18 -28.12 16.24
C ARG A 350 24.47 -28.51 16.93
N GLN A 351 24.43 -28.94 18.20
CA GLN A 351 25.60 -29.43 18.92
C GLN A 351 26.15 -30.72 18.32
N LYS A 352 25.29 -31.66 17.92
CA LYS A 352 25.72 -32.89 17.22
C LYS A 352 26.42 -32.56 15.90
N ILE A 353 25.82 -31.72 15.07
CA ILE A 353 26.42 -31.29 13.79
C ILE A 353 27.74 -30.56 14.03
N ALA A 354 27.83 -29.70 15.06
CA ALA A 354 29.08 -29.02 15.40
C ALA A 354 30.16 -30.00 15.88
N LEU A 355 29.80 -31.00 16.69
CA LEU A 355 30.71 -32.06 17.14
C LEU A 355 31.16 -32.95 15.98
N GLU A 356 30.28 -33.32 15.06
CA GLU A 356 30.60 -34.10 13.86
C GLU A 356 31.50 -33.33 12.90
N LYS A 357 31.26 -32.03 12.71
CA LYS A 357 32.15 -31.13 11.97
C LYS A 357 33.52 -30.99 12.64
N ALA A 358 33.55 -30.84 13.96
CA ALA A 358 34.80 -30.77 14.72
C ALA A 358 35.58 -32.09 14.71
N ARG A 359 34.90 -33.23 14.58
CA ARG A 359 35.51 -34.57 14.43
C ARG A 359 35.94 -34.90 13.01
N GLY A 360 35.55 -34.13 11.99
CA GLY A 360 35.93 -34.37 10.59
C GLY A 360 35.15 -35.50 9.89
N ASP A 361 34.16 -36.10 10.56
CA ASP A 361 33.45 -37.31 10.10
C ASP A 361 32.59 -37.09 8.82
N LEU A 362 32.31 -35.83 8.46
CA LEU A 362 31.49 -35.48 7.29
C LEU A 362 32.28 -35.39 5.97
N THR A 363 33.61 -35.42 6.01
CA THR A 363 34.41 -35.38 4.78
C THR A 363 34.62 -36.80 4.28
N GLY A 364 33.83 -37.18 3.27
CA GLY A 364 34.00 -38.46 2.60
C GLY A 364 35.37 -38.57 1.92
N VAL A 365 35.90 -39.78 1.82
CA VAL A 365 37.20 -40.04 1.16
C VAL A 365 37.20 -39.60 -0.31
N GLN A 366 36.00 -39.44 -0.90
CA GLN A 366 35.78 -38.88 -2.24
C GLN A 366 36.25 -37.43 -2.40
N ALA A 367 36.44 -36.69 -1.30
CA ALA A 367 36.95 -35.32 -1.35
C ALA A 367 38.47 -35.23 -1.56
N LEU A 368 39.20 -36.36 -1.50
CA LEU A 368 40.65 -36.40 -1.73
C LEU A 368 40.99 -36.15 -3.20
N LYS A 369 41.41 -34.93 -3.51
CA LYS A 369 41.98 -34.60 -4.83
C LYS A 369 43.37 -35.23 -4.98
N GLY A 370 43.62 -35.87 -6.13
CA GLY A 370 44.89 -36.54 -6.42
C GLY A 370 44.95 -38.03 -6.09
N VAL A 371 43.82 -38.63 -5.67
CA VAL A 371 43.65 -40.08 -5.55
C VAL A 371 42.76 -40.55 -6.70
N GLU A 372 43.14 -41.64 -7.37
CA GLU A 372 42.36 -42.21 -8.48
C GLU A 372 40.99 -42.73 -7.98
N GLU A 373 39.95 -42.56 -8.79
CA GLU A 373 38.57 -42.94 -8.44
C GLU A 373 38.43 -44.43 -8.06
N GLU A 374 39.18 -45.31 -8.73
CA GLU A 374 39.23 -46.74 -8.41
C GLU A 374 39.76 -46.98 -6.98
N THR A 375 40.77 -46.21 -6.56
CA THR A 375 41.36 -46.29 -5.22
C THR A 375 40.39 -45.76 -4.15
N ILE A 376 39.63 -44.72 -4.47
CA ILE A 376 38.56 -44.20 -3.61
C ILE A 376 37.47 -45.25 -3.41
N GLN A 377 37.05 -45.94 -4.48
CA GLN A 377 36.07 -47.03 -4.38
C GLN A 377 36.60 -48.22 -3.58
N LEU A 378 37.88 -48.57 -3.72
CA LEU A 378 38.54 -49.61 -2.93
C LEU A 378 38.61 -49.26 -1.43
N LEU A 379 38.91 -47.99 -1.09
CA LEU A 379 38.89 -47.51 0.30
C LEU A 379 37.48 -47.64 0.89
N MET A 380 36.47 -47.16 0.17
CA MET A 380 35.07 -47.25 0.60
C MET A 380 34.60 -48.69 0.76
N GLY A 381 34.94 -49.56 -0.20
CA GLY A 381 34.60 -50.99 -0.20
C GLY A 381 35.21 -51.75 0.99
N ASN A 382 36.31 -51.26 1.55
CA ASN A 382 36.98 -51.81 2.72
C ASN A 382 36.64 -51.07 4.04
N GLY A 383 35.59 -50.24 4.03
CA GLY A 383 35.05 -49.59 5.22
C GLY A 383 35.68 -48.24 5.58
N PHE A 384 36.54 -47.69 4.73
CA PHE A 384 37.07 -46.34 4.87
C PHE A 384 36.17 -45.35 4.13
N THR A 385 35.14 -44.86 4.82
CA THR A 385 34.11 -43.98 4.23
C THR A 385 34.33 -42.50 4.54
N ASN A 386 35.20 -42.16 5.48
CA ASN A 386 35.55 -40.78 5.82
C ASN A 386 37.07 -40.60 6.02
N LEU A 387 37.56 -39.35 5.91
CA LEU A 387 38.99 -39.04 6.04
C LEU A 387 39.56 -39.43 7.40
N THR A 388 38.78 -39.28 8.48
CA THR A 388 39.19 -39.64 9.83
C THR A 388 39.55 -41.12 9.95
N SER A 389 38.75 -42.02 9.35
CA SER A 389 39.02 -43.46 9.33
C SER A 389 40.31 -43.82 8.61
N VAL A 390 40.67 -43.09 7.56
CA VAL A 390 41.92 -43.27 6.80
C VAL A 390 43.13 -42.79 7.61
N LEU A 391 42.98 -41.65 8.31
CA LEU A 391 44.06 -41.07 9.13
C LEU A 391 44.36 -41.89 10.38
N GLU A 392 43.33 -42.39 11.06
CA GLU A 392 43.47 -43.16 12.30
C GLU A 392 43.89 -44.62 12.09
N ALA A 393 43.68 -45.18 10.90
CA ALA A 393 43.99 -46.57 10.62
C ALA A 393 45.51 -46.84 10.63
N PRO A 394 45.98 -47.96 11.19
CA PRO A 394 47.39 -48.35 11.07
C PRO A 394 47.75 -48.62 9.60
N LEU A 395 49.01 -48.39 9.23
CA LEU A 395 49.45 -48.45 7.82
C LEU A 395 49.26 -49.84 7.21
N GLU A 396 49.34 -50.87 8.06
CA GLU A 396 49.14 -52.28 7.73
C GLU A 396 47.71 -52.54 7.24
N ARG A 397 46.72 -51.89 7.85
CA ARG A 397 45.30 -52.06 7.50
C ARG A 397 44.97 -51.48 6.11
N LEU A 398 45.68 -50.42 5.70
CA LEU A 398 45.54 -49.88 4.34
C LEU A 398 46.19 -50.81 3.32
N GLN A 399 47.28 -51.48 3.68
CA GLN A 399 47.97 -52.44 2.79
C GLN A 399 47.23 -53.77 2.62
N GLU A 400 46.27 -54.09 3.50
CA GLU A 400 45.37 -55.25 3.31
C GLU A 400 44.45 -55.06 2.10
N ILE A 401 44.27 -53.82 1.62
CA ILE A 401 43.46 -53.51 0.45
C ILE A 401 44.20 -53.97 -0.82
N PRO A 402 43.59 -54.81 -1.68
CA PRO A 402 44.21 -55.25 -2.93
C PRO A 402 44.64 -54.07 -3.82
N GLY A 403 45.91 -54.02 -4.20
CA GLY A 403 46.48 -52.96 -5.04
C GLY A 403 46.98 -51.72 -4.29
N MET A 404 46.95 -51.73 -2.95
CA MET A 404 47.41 -50.64 -2.10
C MET A 404 48.81 -50.89 -1.53
N ASP A 405 49.83 -50.51 -2.29
CA ASP A 405 51.22 -50.60 -1.86
C ASP A 405 51.54 -49.60 -0.73
N GLN A 406 52.60 -49.86 0.04
CA GLN A 406 53.01 -49.02 1.18
C GLN A 406 53.20 -47.54 0.80
N GLU A 407 53.76 -47.27 -0.39
CA GLU A 407 53.97 -45.92 -0.91
C GLU A 407 52.63 -45.21 -1.21
N LYS A 408 51.66 -45.93 -1.80
CA LYS A 408 50.31 -45.40 -2.07
C LYS A 408 49.55 -45.13 -0.77
N ALA A 409 49.60 -46.04 0.20
CA ALA A 409 48.95 -45.89 1.50
C ALA A 409 49.48 -44.66 2.27
N LEU A 410 50.80 -44.45 2.26
CA LEU A 410 51.44 -43.26 2.83
C LEU A 410 51.00 -41.99 2.12
N ARG A 411 50.96 -42.01 0.78
CA ARG A 411 50.54 -40.85 -0.01
C ARG A 411 49.09 -40.46 0.25
N ILE A 412 48.18 -41.43 0.38
CA ILE A 412 46.77 -41.20 0.68
C ILE A 412 46.61 -40.57 2.08
N LYS A 413 47.34 -41.07 3.08
CA LYS A 413 47.35 -40.47 4.42
C LYS A 413 47.92 -39.05 4.43
N GLU A 414 48.97 -38.79 3.66
CA GLU A 414 49.55 -37.47 3.52
C GLU A 414 48.56 -36.49 2.88
N LEU A 415 47.88 -36.90 1.79
CA LEU A 415 46.82 -36.12 1.15
C LEU A 415 45.63 -35.87 2.09
N ALA A 416 45.25 -36.87 2.90
CA ALA A 416 44.20 -36.71 3.91
C ALA A 416 44.63 -35.74 5.04
N HIS A 417 45.88 -35.79 5.49
CA HIS A 417 46.41 -34.84 6.47
C HIS A 417 46.48 -33.42 5.89
N ALA A 418 46.92 -33.27 4.64
CA ALA A 418 46.99 -32.01 3.93
C ALA A 418 45.60 -31.40 3.72
N PHE A 419 44.62 -32.22 3.35
CA PHE A 419 43.22 -31.79 3.22
C PHE A 419 42.65 -31.29 4.55
N VAL A 420 42.84 -32.04 5.64
CA VAL A 420 42.36 -31.65 6.98
C VAL A 420 43.07 -30.38 7.50
N ARG A 421 44.33 -30.15 7.10
CA ARG A 421 45.09 -28.93 7.44
C ARG A 421 44.81 -27.75 6.51
N GLY A 422 44.07 -27.95 5.41
CA GLY A 422 43.78 -26.91 4.43
C GLY A 422 44.97 -26.54 3.52
N GLU A 423 45.97 -27.42 3.40
CA GLU A 423 47.18 -27.21 2.61
C GLU A 423 47.04 -27.90 1.24
N THR A 424 46.57 -27.20 0.22
CA THR A 424 46.62 -27.68 -1.18
C THR A 424 48.03 -27.48 -1.75
N GLN A 425 48.79 -28.56 -1.99
CA GLN A 425 50.06 -28.48 -2.72
C GLN A 425 49.83 -28.46 -4.24
N GLU A 426 50.08 -27.32 -4.86
CA GLU A 426 50.53 -27.24 -6.25
C GLU A 426 52.07 -27.37 -6.27
N SER A 427 52.62 -28.09 -7.24
CA SER A 427 54.05 -28.04 -7.55
C SER A 427 54.30 -28.22 -9.06
N PRO A 428 55.41 -27.66 -9.60
CA PRO A 428 55.38 -26.94 -10.87
C PRO A 428 56.28 -27.51 -12.01
N GLY A 429 55.77 -27.40 -13.25
CA GLY A 429 56.50 -27.17 -14.53
C GLY A 429 57.40 -28.30 -15.11
N ALA A 430 57.46 -28.59 -16.42
CA ALA A 430 57.10 -27.80 -17.59
C ALA A 430 57.07 -28.62 -18.92
N ALA A 431 56.24 -28.14 -19.87
CA ALA A 431 56.29 -28.14 -21.36
C ALA A 431 56.40 -29.49 -22.10
N ASP A 432 55.65 -29.84 -23.16
CA ASP A 432 54.95 -29.16 -24.28
C ASP A 432 53.74 -30.06 -24.67
N GLU A 433 52.64 -29.69 -25.31
CA GLU A 433 52.19 -28.56 -26.12
C GLU A 433 50.65 -28.67 -26.13
N ARG A 434 49.95 -27.61 -25.73
CA ARG A 434 48.83 -27.00 -26.48
C ARG A 434 48.27 -25.84 -25.68
N GLU A 435 48.40 -24.68 -26.32
CA GLU A 435 48.16 -23.35 -25.79
C GLU A 435 46.70 -23.02 -25.49
N ILE A 436 46.61 -22.08 -24.56
CA ILE A 436 45.48 -21.28 -24.09
C ILE A 436 44.93 -20.43 -25.24
N PRO A 437 43.65 -20.01 -25.22
CA PRO A 437 43.39 -18.64 -24.74
C PRO A 437 42.17 -18.59 -23.81
N ALA A 438 42.25 -17.94 -22.64
CA ALA A 438 41.97 -16.52 -22.47
C ALA A 438 40.52 -16.15 -22.83
N LEU A 439 39.79 -15.66 -21.82
CA LEU A 439 38.77 -14.64 -21.94
C LEU A 439 37.78 -14.83 -23.10
N THR A 440 36.81 -15.73 -22.92
CA THR A 440 35.50 -15.57 -23.52
C THR A 440 34.45 -16.15 -22.60
N VAL A 441 33.52 -15.29 -22.21
CA VAL A 441 32.12 -15.66 -22.01
C VAL A 441 31.70 -16.46 -23.25
N SER A 442 31.26 -17.70 -23.06
CA SER A 442 30.52 -18.46 -24.07
C SER A 442 29.65 -19.43 -23.26
N GLU A 443 28.34 -19.18 -23.15
CA GLU A 443 27.37 -19.52 -24.21
C GLU A 443 27.68 -20.91 -24.78
N ASP A 444 27.11 -21.95 -24.19
CA ASP A 444 25.90 -22.52 -24.78
C ASP A 444 25.45 -23.77 -24.02
N SER A 445 24.45 -23.58 -23.17
CA SER A 445 23.32 -24.50 -23.12
C SER A 445 22.10 -23.60 -23.21
N GLN A 446 21.58 -23.50 -24.43
CA GLN A 446 20.48 -22.65 -24.85
C GLN A 446 19.41 -22.45 -23.77
N SER A 447 19.46 -21.29 -23.13
CA SER A 447 18.24 -20.57 -22.81
C SER A 447 18.27 -19.32 -23.69
N GLN A 448 17.84 -19.46 -24.95
CA GLN A 448 17.52 -18.30 -25.78
C GLN A 448 16.47 -17.50 -25.03
N GLY A 449 16.91 -16.45 -24.35
CA GLY A 449 16.01 -15.63 -23.57
C GLY A 449 16.68 -14.62 -22.68
N HIS A 450 15.93 -13.56 -22.38
CA HIS A 450 16.38 -12.46 -21.56
C HIS A 450 16.51 -12.89 -20.10
N SER A 451 17.38 -12.20 -19.35
CA SER A 451 17.61 -12.48 -17.94
C SER A 451 16.39 -12.08 -17.12
N LEU A 452 16.06 -12.89 -16.11
CA LEU A 452 14.96 -12.58 -15.18
C LEU A 452 15.21 -11.32 -14.35
N LEU A 453 16.47 -10.91 -14.20
CA LEU A 453 16.85 -9.68 -13.48
C LEU A 453 16.46 -8.41 -14.24
N ASP A 454 16.21 -8.50 -15.55
CA ASP A 454 15.81 -7.37 -16.38
C ASP A 454 14.32 -7.01 -16.19
N LEU A 455 13.54 -7.88 -15.53
CA LEU A 455 12.13 -7.63 -15.27
C LEU A 455 11.91 -6.75 -14.03
N GLU A 456 11.25 -5.62 -14.25
CA GLU A 456 10.91 -4.69 -13.19
C GLU A 456 10.00 -5.34 -12.11
N GLY A 457 10.53 -5.50 -10.90
CA GLY A 457 9.85 -6.17 -9.77
C GLY A 457 10.32 -7.60 -9.48
N VAL A 458 11.28 -8.11 -10.24
CA VAL A 458 12.04 -9.34 -9.94
C VAL A 458 13.40 -8.92 -9.35
N GLY A 459 13.63 -9.23 -8.07
CA GLY A 459 14.95 -9.08 -7.46
C GLY A 459 15.73 -10.40 -7.48
N GLU A 460 17.02 -10.36 -7.16
CA GLU A 460 17.93 -11.53 -7.17
C GLU A 460 17.34 -12.78 -6.49
N LYS A 461 16.69 -12.61 -5.33
CA LYS A 461 16.05 -13.72 -4.61
C LYS A 461 14.87 -14.34 -5.36
N THR A 462 14.11 -13.53 -6.09
CA THR A 462 12.99 -14.04 -6.90
C THR A 462 13.49 -14.67 -8.19
N ALA A 463 14.55 -14.13 -8.80
CA ALA A 463 15.20 -14.71 -9.98
C ALA A 463 15.78 -16.09 -9.67
N HIS A 464 16.59 -16.20 -8.59
CA HIS A 464 17.17 -17.48 -8.15
C HIS A 464 16.09 -18.53 -7.82
N LEU A 465 14.99 -18.10 -7.20
CA LEU A 465 13.88 -18.99 -6.87
C LEU A 465 13.14 -19.49 -8.11
N LEU A 466 12.99 -18.65 -9.14
CA LEU A 466 12.41 -19.04 -10.43
C LEU A 466 13.34 -20.01 -11.18
N GLU A 467 14.65 -19.75 -11.16
CA GLU A 467 15.69 -20.59 -11.77
C GLU A 467 15.72 -21.98 -11.13
N GLU A 468 15.68 -22.08 -9.80
CA GLU A 468 15.60 -23.35 -9.06
C GLU A 468 14.38 -24.20 -9.46
N HIS A 469 13.30 -23.55 -9.92
CA HIS A 469 12.06 -24.20 -10.35
C HIS A 469 11.96 -24.32 -11.89
N GLY A 470 13.10 -24.21 -12.60
CA GLY A 470 13.21 -24.45 -14.03
C GLY A 470 12.65 -23.32 -14.91
N ILE A 471 12.56 -22.10 -14.37
CA ILE A 471 12.22 -20.88 -15.11
C ILE A 471 13.46 -20.00 -15.09
N ALA A 472 14.30 -20.11 -16.12
CA ALA A 472 15.59 -19.42 -16.18
C ALA A 472 15.59 -18.13 -17.01
N THR A 473 14.57 -17.90 -17.84
CA THR A 473 14.48 -16.73 -18.73
C THR A 473 13.10 -16.09 -18.75
N VAL A 474 13.04 -14.84 -19.20
CA VAL A 474 11.78 -14.08 -19.36
C VAL A 474 10.80 -14.79 -20.31
N GLU A 475 11.30 -15.46 -21.34
CA GLU A 475 10.52 -16.21 -22.33
C GLU A 475 9.85 -17.42 -21.69
N VAL A 476 10.60 -18.18 -20.88
CA VAL A 476 10.05 -19.31 -20.12
C VAL A 476 9.03 -18.81 -19.10
N LEU A 477 9.26 -17.66 -18.48
CA LEU A 477 8.31 -17.03 -17.55
C LEU A 477 7.04 -16.55 -18.26
N SER A 478 7.13 -16.02 -19.48
CA SER A 478 5.98 -15.52 -20.26
C SER A 478 5.01 -16.63 -20.71
N GLN A 479 5.55 -17.84 -20.88
CA GLN A 479 4.85 -19.05 -21.28
C GLN A 479 4.43 -19.93 -20.08
N ALA A 480 4.88 -19.59 -18.87
CA ALA A 480 4.51 -20.31 -17.66
C ALA A 480 3.00 -20.16 -17.34
N SER A 481 2.41 -21.21 -16.77
CA SER A 481 1.05 -21.14 -16.23
C SER A 481 1.06 -20.52 -14.82
N GLU A 482 -0.02 -19.83 -14.46
CA GLU A 482 -0.19 -19.31 -13.10
C GLU A 482 -0.12 -20.42 -12.05
N GLU A 483 -0.61 -21.62 -12.39
CA GLU A 483 -0.58 -22.79 -11.52
C GLU A 483 0.85 -23.20 -11.17
N LYS A 484 1.73 -23.34 -12.18
CA LYS A 484 3.15 -23.68 -11.99
C LYS A 484 3.89 -22.65 -11.13
N LEU A 485 3.58 -21.37 -11.31
CA LEU A 485 4.18 -20.30 -10.49
C LEU A 485 3.65 -20.28 -9.07
N THR A 486 2.40 -20.67 -8.84
CA THR A 486 1.84 -20.74 -7.47
C THR A 486 2.32 -21.93 -6.64
N GLU A 487 2.93 -22.92 -7.27
CA GLU A 487 3.64 -24.02 -6.57
C GLU A 487 4.95 -23.54 -5.95
N ILE A 488 5.52 -22.44 -6.46
CA ILE A 488 6.78 -21.87 -5.96
C ILE A 488 6.52 -21.14 -4.62
N PRO A 489 7.19 -21.52 -3.52
CA PRO A 489 7.00 -20.91 -2.21
C PRO A 489 7.23 -19.40 -2.22
N GLY A 490 6.20 -18.62 -1.92
CA GLY A 490 6.29 -17.14 -1.86
C GLY A 490 5.72 -16.41 -3.09
N ILE A 491 5.29 -17.14 -4.12
CA ILE A 491 4.58 -16.56 -5.28
C ILE A 491 3.08 -16.88 -5.17
N GLY A 492 2.27 -15.91 -4.74
CA GLY A 492 0.81 -16.03 -4.73
C GLY A 492 0.19 -15.77 -6.12
N ARG A 493 -1.07 -16.19 -6.36
CA ARG A 493 -1.77 -16.05 -7.66
C ARG A 493 -1.68 -14.65 -8.28
N ALA A 494 -1.91 -13.59 -7.50
CA ALA A 494 -1.83 -12.22 -8.01
C ALA A 494 -0.41 -11.82 -8.45
N ARG A 495 0.62 -12.35 -7.77
CA ARG A 495 2.03 -12.12 -8.11
C ARG A 495 2.44 -12.97 -9.32
N ALA A 496 1.96 -14.22 -9.42
CA ALA A 496 2.17 -15.09 -10.57
C ALA A 496 1.61 -14.46 -11.86
N GLY A 497 0.35 -14.01 -11.85
CA GLY A 497 -0.26 -13.35 -13.01
C GLY A 497 0.47 -12.05 -13.40
N GLY A 498 0.88 -11.25 -12.40
CA GLY A 498 1.65 -10.03 -12.65
C GLY A 498 3.04 -10.29 -13.24
N LEU A 499 3.74 -11.35 -12.81
CA LEU A 499 5.05 -11.73 -13.36
C LEU A 499 4.94 -12.22 -14.81
N ILE A 500 3.94 -13.04 -15.12
CA ILE A 500 3.68 -13.51 -16.50
C ILE A 500 3.33 -12.31 -17.40
N GLN A 501 2.47 -11.41 -16.94
CA GLN A 501 2.07 -10.24 -17.72
C GLN A 501 3.27 -9.33 -18.01
N LYS A 502 4.10 -9.04 -17.00
CA LYS A 502 5.32 -8.24 -17.18
C LYS A 502 6.33 -8.90 -18.10
N ALA A 503 6.49 -10.22 -18.00
CA ALA A 503 7.35 -10.97 -18.92
C ALA A 503 6.86 -10.87 -20.37
N ARG A 504 5.54 -10.90 -20.60
CA ARG A 504 4.96 -10.68 -21.94
C ARG A 504 5.16 -9.26 -22.43
N GLU A 505 4.90 -8.28 -21.58
CA GLU A 505 5.10 -6.86 -21.90
C GLU A 505 6.56 -6.56 -22.27
N PHE A 506 7.52 -7.14 -21.54
CA PHE A 506 8.94 -7.03 -21.81
C PHE A 506 9.33 -7.58 -23.19
N ILE A 507 8.83 -8.77 -23.55
CA ILE A 507 9.08 -9.38 -24.87
C ILE A 507 8.46 -8.54 -25.99
N THR A 508 7.24 -8.02 -25.77
CA THR A 508 6.55 -7.19 -26.78
C THR A 508 7.12 -5.77 -26.90
N GLY A 509 7.76 -5.26 -25.85
CA GLY A 509 8.37 -3.92 -25.81
C GLY A 509 9.84 -3.88 -26.26
N GLY A 510 10.53 -5.02 -26.27
CA GLY A 510 11.95 -5.15 -26.64
C GLY A 510 12.25 -5.24 -28.14
N SER A 511 11.23 -5.34 -29.02
CA SER A 511 11.42 -5.46 -30.48
C SER A 511 11.41 -4.12 -31.21
N GLY A 512 12.07 -3.09 -30.68
CA GLY A 512 12.16 -1.78 -31.32
C GLY A 512 13.19 -0.87 -30.67
N GLY A 513 14.45 -0.94 -31.12
CA GLY A 513 15.51 -0.10 -30.55
C GLY A 513 16.89 -0.23 -31.17
N SER A 514 17.02 -0.19 -32.50
CA SER A 514 18.27 0.26 -33.14
C SER A 514 17.94 0.80 -34.54
N GLY A 515 18.20 2.09 -34.78
CA GLY A 515 17.95 2.72 -36.07
C GLY A 515 17.71 4.22 -35.98
N ASP A 516 18.83 4.96 -35.90
CA ASP A 516 19.09 6.24 -36.54
C ASP A 516 18.23 7.49 -36.27
N GLU A 517 18.96 8.51 -35.81
CA GLU A 517 18.79 9.91 -36.20
C GLU A 517 18.40 10.06 -37.68
N LYS A 518 17.32 10.79 -37.96
CA LYS A 518 17.31 11.88 -38.95
C LYS A 518 16.00 12.65 -38.97
N ASP A 519 16.18 13.97 -38.92
CA ASP A 519 15.52 15.00 -39.72
C ASP A 519 14.02 14.88 -40.04
N GLY A 520 13.32 15.95 -39.69
CA GLY A 520 12.71 16.79 -40.73
C GLY A 520 11.20 16.76 -40.84
N GLY A 521 10.60 17.95 -40.66
CA GLY A 521 9.54 18.41 -41.55
C GLY A 521 8.10 18.23 -41.08
N SER A 522 7.49 19.38 -40.78
CA SER A 522 6.20 19.85 -41.32
C SER A 522 5.04 18.84 -41.43
N GLU A 523 4.00 19.06 -40.62
CA GLU A 523 2.78 19.80 -40.99
C GLU A 523 1.98 20.19 -39.75
#